data_AF-A0A2N1THT4-F1
#
_entry.id   AF-A0A2N1THT4-F1
#
_cell.length_a   1.000
_cell.length_b   1.000
_cell.length_c   1.000
_cell.angle_alpha   90.00
_cell.angle_beta   90.00
_cell.angle_gamma   90.00
#
_symmetry.space_group_name_H-M   'P 1'
#
loop_
_entity.id
_entity.type
_entity.pdbx_description
1 polymer ?
#
loop_
_entity_poly.entity_id
_entity_poly.type
_entity_poly.pdbx_seq_one_letter_code
_entity_poly.pdbx_strand_id
1 'polypeptide(L)'
;MRTPACTAAPIATHSSGNHAAALALAAAQRGIPAHIVMPSNAPGVKQCAVAGYGARIVLCEPTLEARETTLDGVLKETGATFIHPYDDARVIAGQGTAALELVQDVPDLDVVMVPVGGGGLLAGTILSVRARSGAMVVAAEPSAADDA
;
A
#
# COMPACT_ATOMS: atom_id res chain seq x y z
N MET A 1 14.73 -35.88 2.85
CA MET A 1 15.05 -34.72 1.99
C MET A 1 13.84 -33.79 1.98
N ARG A 2 13.90 -32.63 2.62
CA ARG A 2 12.89 -31.58 2.45
C ARG A 2 13.25 -30.83 1.16
N THR A 3 12.33 -30.76 0.21
CA THR A 3 12.40 -29.89 -0.96
C THR A 3 12.83 -28.49 -0.50
N PRO A 4 13.71 -27.76 -1.21
CA PRO A 4 14.02 -26.39 -0.86
C PRO A 4 12.68 -25.63 -0.83
N ALA A 5 12.34 -25.02 0.31
CA ALA A 5 11.22 -24.10 0.35
C ALA A 5 11.53 -23.03 -0.70
N CYS A 6 10.68 -22.90 -1.72
CA CYS A 6 10.78 -21.84 -2.71
C CYS A 6 10.62 -20.52 -1.93
N THR A 7 11.73 -19.90 -1.53
CA THR A 7 11.71 -18.65 -0.78
C THR A 7 11.14 -17.60 -1.71
N ALA A 8 9.95 -17.08 -1.39
CA ALA A 8 9.32 -16.06 -2.19
C ALA A 8 10.26 -14.85 -2.35
N ALA A 9 10.25 -14.25 -3.55
CA ALA A 9 11.15 -13.15 -3.89
C ALA A 9 10.98 -11.96 -2.92
N PRO A 10 12.07 -11.24 -2.58
CA PRO A 10 11.98 -10.05 -1.75
C PRO A 10 11.06 -9.01 -2.38
N ILE A 11 10.50 -8.13 -1.55
CA ILE A 11 9.58 -7.08 -2.00
C ILE A 11 10.09 -5.71 -1.58
N ALA A 12 9.78 -4.70 -2.37
CA ALA A 12 10.17 -3.33 -2.09
C ALA A 12 9.03 -2.34 -2.37
N THR A 13 9.06 -1.18 -1.71
CA THR A 13 8.19 -0.05 -2.03
C THR A 13 8.85 1.26 -1.60
N HIS A 14 8.34 2.39 -2.11
CA HIS A 14 8.60 3.70 -1.55
C HIS A 14 7.34 4.23 -0.86
N SER A 15 7.38 4.42 0.46
CA SER A 15 6.26 5.02 1.20
C SER A 15 6.73 5.50 2.55
N SER A 16 6.26 6.68 2.96
CA SER A 16 6.47 7.21 4.30
C SER A 16 5.27 6.97 5.22
N GLY A 17 4.30 6.13 4.82
CA GLY A 17 2.96 6.06 5.40
C GLY A 17 2.45 4.66 5.71
N ASN A 18 1.12 4.52 5.71
CA ASN A 18 0.44 3.27 6.09
C ASN A 18 0.82 2.10 5.17
N HIS A 19 1.05 2.35 3.87
CA HIS A 19 1.48 1.31 2.93
C HIS A 19 2.82 0.68 3.33
N ALA A 20 3.80 1.49 3.77
CA ALA A 20 5.08 0.97 4.24
C ALA A 20 4.92 0.00 5.41
N ALA A 21 4.13 0.38 6.41
CA ALA A 21 3.87 -0.44 7.59
C ALA A 21 3.07 -1.72 7.22
N ALA A 22 2.05 -1.59 6.37
CA ALA A 22 1.25 -2.72 5.92
C ALA A 22 2.09 -3.73 5.12
N LEU A 23 2.94 -3.25 4.20
CA LEU A 23 3.81 -4.11 3.42
C LEU A 23 4.85 -4.81 4.29
N ALA A 24 5.45 -4.09 5.24
CA ALA A 24 6.41 -4.64 6.19
C ALA A 24 5.79 -5.75 7.06
N LEU A 25 4.58 -5.51 7.59
CA LEU A 25 3.83 -6.51 8.36
C LEU A 25 3.49 -7.74 7.51
N ALA A 26 2.98 -7.54 6.29
CA ALA A 26 2.63 -8.64 5.39
C ALA A 26 3.85 -9.48 5.00
N ALA A 27 5.00 -8.84 4.79
CA ALA A 27 6.26 -9.52 4.51
C ALA A 27 6.75 -10.34 5.71
N ALA A 28 6.69 -9.76 6.91
CA ALA A 28 7.05 -10.43 8.16
C ALA A 28 6.21 -11.70 8.40
N GLN A 29 4.89 -11.60 8.22
CA GLN A 29 3.96 -12.73 8.34
C GLN A 29 4.26 -13.86 7.35
N ARG A 30 4.86 -13.54 6.19
CA ARG A 30 5.22 -14.52 5.16
C ARG A 30 6.69 -14.95 5.21
N GLY A 31 7.50 -14.39 6.10
CA GLY A 31 8.93 -14.64 6.15
C GLY A 31 9.69 -14.16 4.90
N ILE A 32 9.21 -13.10 4.26
CA ILE A 32 9.79 -12.53 3.04
C ILE A 32 10.57 -11.26 3.40
N PRO A 33 11.77 -11.03 2.85
CA PRO A 33 12.46 -9.75 3.06
C PRO A 33 11.69 -8.58 2.43
N ALA A 34 11.49 -7.52 3.21
CA ALA A 34 10.90 -6.27 2.75
C ALA A 34 11.91 -5.12 2.81
N HIS A 35 11.97 -4.33 1.74
CA HIS A 35 12.80 -3.14 1.62
C HIS A 35 11.90 -1.90 1.46
N ILE A 36 12.00 -0.95 2.37
CA ILE A 36 11.11 0.21 2.41
C ILE A 36 11.94 1.47 2.25
N VAL A 37 11.73 2.16 1.13
CA VAL A 37 12.33 3.47 0.89
C VAL A 37 11.47 4.54 1.58
N MET A 38 12.07 5.28 2.49
CA MET A 38 11.40 6.33 3.27
C MET A 38 12.19 7.65 3.17
N PRO A 39 11.53 8.81 3.06
CA PRO A 39 12.20 10.09 3.15
C PRO A 39 12.79 10.27 4.56
N SER A 40 13.95 10.92 4.65
CA SER A 40 14.67 11.17 5.91
C SER A 40 13.85 11.96 6.94
N ASN A 41 12.90 12.79 6.47
CA ASN A 41 11.98 13.54 7.31
C ASN A 41 10.70 12.79 7.69
N ALA A 42 10.57 11.49 7.37
CA ALA A 42 9.41 10.69 7.76
C ALA A 42 9.26 10.70 9.30
N PRO A 43 8.04 10.89 9.84
CA PRO A 43 7.82 10.90 11.28
C PRO A 43 8.40 9.64 11.96
N GLY A 44 9.14 9.82 13.06
CA GLY A 44 9.84 8.72 13.74
C GLY A 44 8.94 7.54 14.11
N VAL A 45 7.69 7.82 14.51
CA VAL A 45 6.69 6.78 14.80
C VAL A 45 6.45 5.83 13.62
N LYS A 46 6.51 6.33 12.38
CA LYS A 46 6.30 5.53 11.18
C LYS A 46 7.53 4.70 10.83
N GLN A 47 8.73 5.26 11.03
CA GLN A 47 9.98 4.51 10.90
C GLN A 47 10.04 3.38 11.94
N CYS A 48 9.68 3.66 13.19
CA CYS A 48 9.59 2.67 14.25
C CYS A 48 8.60 1.54 13.92
N ALA A 49 7.43 1.87 13.36
CA ALA A 49 6.45 0.86 12.97
C ALA A 49 7.01 -0.10 11.90
N VAL A 50 7.63 0.46 10.85
CA VAL A 50 8.25 -0.33 9.78
C VAL A 50 9.41 -1.20 10.29
N ALA A 51 10.30 -0.61 11.08
CA ALA A 51 11.42 -1.32 11.69
C ALA A 51 10.96 -2.41 12.66
N GLY A 52 9.87 -2.17 13.41
CA GLY A 52 9.27 -3.13 14.32
C GLY A 52 8.75 -4.40 13.64
N TYR A 53 8.40 -4.31 12.35
CA TYR A 53 8.05 -5.46 11.53
C TYR A 53 9.26 -6.13 10.84
N GLY A 54 10.48 -5.67 11.09
CA GLY A 54 11.71 -6.29 10.58
C GLY A 54 12.05 -5.95 9.13
N ALA A 55 11.42 -4.92 8.55
CA ALA A 55 11.77 -4.46 7.21
C ALA A 55 13.07 -3.63 7.19
N ARG A 56 13.86 -3.75 6.11
CA ARG A 56 15.04 -2.91 5.87
C ARG A 56 14.59 -1.54 5.38
N ILE A 57 14.79 -0.52 6.20
CA ILE A 57 14.52 0.87 5.83
C ILE A 57 15.72 1.41 5.05
N VAL A 58 15.45 2.07 3.92
CA VAL A 58 16.44 2.79 3.12
C VAL A 58 16.00 4.26 3.07
N LEU A 59 16.81 5.14 3.64
CA LEU A 59 16.48 6.57 3.72
C LEU A 59 16.85 7.28 2.42
N CYS A 60 16.01 8.23 1.99
CA CYS A 60 16.25 9.11 0.84
C CYS A 60 15.93 10.57 1.17
N GLU A 61 16.28 11.49 0.27
CA GLU A 61 15.82 12.87 0.34
C GLU A 61 14.28 12.96 0.17
N PRO A 62 13.61 13.99 0.73
CA PRO A 62 12.17 14.12 0.72
C PRO A 62 11.60 14.64 -0.62
N THR A 63 12.15 14.18 -1.74
CA THR A 63 11.67 14.49 -3.10
C THR A 63 11.14 13.23 -3.77
N LEU A 64 10.24 13.38 -4.75
CA LEU A 64 9.72 12.25 -5.52
C LEU A 64 10.85 11.55 -6.29
N GLU A 65 11.67 12.32 -6.98
CA GLU A 65 12.84 11.84 -7.73
C GLU A 65 13.80 11.02 -6.87
N ALA A 66 14.09 11.47 -5.65
CA ALA A 66 14.97 10.74 -4.74
C ALA A 66 14.34 9.42 -4.27
N ARG A 67 13.02 9.38 -4.04
CA ARG A 67 12.32 8.14 -3.68
C ARG A 67 12.36 7.12 -4.81
N GLU A 68 12.08 7.56 -6.03
CA GLU A 68 12.08 6.70 -7.22
C GLU A 68 13.48 6.18 -7.53
N THR A 69 14.48 7.07 -7.56
CA THR A 69 15.87 6.69 -7.83
C THR A 69 16.43 5.76 -6.75
N THR A 70 16.11 6.01 -5.48
CA THR A 70 16.53 5.14 -4.37
C THR A 70 15.85 3.78 -4.45
N LEU A 71 14.55 3.73 -4.79
CA LEU A 71 13.84 2.47 -5.00
C LEU A 71 14.47 1.69 -6.15
N ASP A 72 14.75 2.33 -7.28
CA ASP A 72 15.41 1.68 -8.43
C ASP A 72 16.75 1.06 -8.05
N GLY A 73 17.53 1.75 -7.22
CA GLY A 73 18.78 1.21 -6.65
C GLY A 73 18.53 -0.05 -5.81
N VAL A 74 17.54 -0.01 -4.93
CA VAL A 74 17.14 -1.16 -4.09
C VAL A 74 16.68 -2.33 -4.94
N LEU A 75 15.85 -2.10 -5.97
CA LEU A 75 15.37 -3.15 -6.87
C LEU A 75 16.53 -3.83 -7.61
N LYS A 76 17.50 -3.05 -8.11
CA LYS A 76 18.71 -3.56 -8.79
C LYS A 76 19.63 -4.33 -7.84
N GLU A 77 19.81 -3.86 -6.61
CA GLU A 77 20.67 -4.50 -5.60
C GLU A 77 20.09 -5.84 -5.12
N THR A 78 18.78 -5.87 -4.87
CA THR A 78 18.13 -6.95 -4.12
C THR A 78 17.35 -7.94 -5.00
N GLY A 79 17.04 -7.57 -6.24
CA GLY A 79 16.11 -8.32 -7.09
C GLY A 79 14.67 -8.29 -6.56
N ALA A 80 14.35 -7.34 -5.68
CA ALA A 80 13.02 -7.23 -5.11
C ALA A 80 11.95 -6.86 -6.14
N THR A 81 10.72 -7.30 -5.91
CA THR A 81 9.56 -6.87 -6.68
C THR A 81 8.98 -5.60 -6.09
N PHE A 82 8.81 -4.56 -6.91
CA PHE A 82 8.13 -3.35 -6.48
C PHE A 82 6.64 -3.61 -6.27
N ILE A 83 6.14 -3.27 -5.09
CA ILE A 83 4.72 -3.25 -4.75
C ILE A 83 4.27 -1.79 -4.66
N HIS A 84 3.56 -1.35 -5.71
CA HIS A 84 3.08 0.02 -5.82
C HIS A 84 2.04 0.32 -4.72
N PRO A 85 2.06 1.51 -4.09
CA PRO A 85 1.15 1.84 -2.98
C PRO A 85 -0.34 1.93 -3.34
N TYR A 86 -0.68 2.06 -4.63
CA TYR A 86 -2.07 2.19 -5.08
C TYR A 86 -2.30 1.71 -6.52
N ASP A 87 -1.45 2.11 -7.47
CA ASP A 87 -1.48 1.66 -8.87
C ASP A 87 -0.93 0.23 -9.09
N ASP A 88 -1.53 -0.75 -8.41
CA ASP A 88 -1.32 -2.18 -8.65
C ASP A 88 -2.66 -2.90 -8.52
N ALA A 89 -3.05 -3.68 -9.51
CA ALA A 89 -4.34 -4.35 -9.56
C ALA A 89 -4.63 -5.22 -8.31
N ARG A 90 -3.60 -5.84 -7.72
CA ARG A 90 -3.72 -6.65 -6.50
C ARG A 90 -3.90 -5.77 -5.27
N VAL A 91 -3.23 -4.61 -5.23
CA VAL A 91 -3.40 -3.63 -4.16
C VAL A 91 -4.81 -3.05 -4.21
N ILE A 92 -5.30 -2.65 -5.39
CA ILE A 92 -6.67 -2.17 -5.63
C ILE A 92 -7.70 -3.21 -5.19
N ALA A 93 -7.55 -4.46 -5.66
CA ALA A 93 -8.44 -5.55 -5.29
C ALA A 93 -8.44 -5.79 -3.78
N GLY A 94 -7.25 -5.75 -3.15
CA GLY A 94 -7.11 -5.86 -1.69
C GLY A 94 -7.85 -4.75 -0.96
N GLN A 95 -7.72 -3.49 -1.39
CA GLN A 95 -8.42 -2.37 -0.74
C GLN A 95 -9.94 -2.49 -0.84
N GLY A 96 -10.44 -3.04 -1.96
CA GLY A 96 -11.87 -3.23 -2.19
C GLY A 96 -12.55 -4.14 -1.17
N THR A 97 -11.80 -5.03 -0.51
CA THR A 97 -12.36 -5.94 0.50
C THR A 97 -13.03 -5.21 1.66
N ALA A 98 -12.52 -4.06 2.09
CA ALA A 98 -13.15 -3.25 3.13
C ALA A 98 -14.56 -2.75 2.72
N ALA A 99 -14.71 -2.34 1.46
CA ALA A 99 -16.00 -1.92 0.93
C ALA A 99 -16.94 -3.11 0.70
N LEU A 100 -16.39 -4.26 0.31
CA LEU A 100 -17.15 -5.50 0.17
C LEU A 100 -17.76 -5.93 1.51
N GLU A 101 -16.98 -5.90 2.59
CA GLU A 101 -17.47 -6.16 3.95
C GLU A 101 -18.55 -5.14 4.33
N LEU A 102 -18.31 -3.85 4.11
CA LEU A 102 -19.27 -2.78 4.43
C LEU A 102 -20.64 -2.98 3.76
N VAL A 103 -20.68 -3.27 2.45
CA VAL A 103 -21.96 -3.46 1.74
C VAL A 103 -22.63 -4.80 2.03
N GLN A 104 -21.90 -5.77 2.59
CA GLN A 104 -22.48 -7.02 3.08
C GLN A 104 -23.13 -6.82 4.45
N ASP A 105 -22.49 -6.04 5.33
CA ASP A 105 -23.00 -5.75 6.67
C ASP A 105 -24.16 -4.74 6.64
N VAL A 106 -24.15 -3.81 5.67
CA VAL A 106 -25.19 -2.78 5.49
C VAL A 106 -25.70 -2.81 4.04
N PRO A 107 -26.71 -3.65 3.73
CA PRO A 107 -27.15 -3.88 2.35
C PRO A 107 -27.86 -2.67 1.71
N ASP A 108 -28.49 -1.81 2.52
CA ASP A 108 -29.33 -0.70 2.06
C ASP A 108 -28.60 0.66 2.08
N LEU A 109 -27.30 0.68 1.74
CA LEU A 109 -26.53 1.91 1.65
C LEU A 109 -26.93 2.75 0.44
N ASP A 110 -27.25 4.02 0.67
CA ASP A 110 -27.46 5.00 -0.41
C ASP A 110 -26.14 5.56 -0.94
N VAL A 111 -25.18 5.84 -0.05
CA VAL A 111 -23.92 6.54 -0.36
C VAL A 111 -22.76 5.94 0.42
N VAL A 112 -21.62 5.74 -0.27
CA VAL A 112 -20.33 5.38 0.31
C VAL A 112 -19.33 6.50 0.00
N MET A 113 -18.89 7.21 1.05
CA MET A 113 -17.86 8.23 0.93
C MET A 113 -16.48 7.65 1.22
N VAL A 114 -15.51 7.88 0.33
CA VAL A 114 -14.19 7.24 0.37
C VAL A 114 -13.10 8.30 0.30
N PRO A 115 -12.11 8.30 1.21
CA PRO A 115 -10.98 9.20 1.09
C PRO A 115 -10.16 8.85 -0.16
N VAL A 116 -9.72 9.87 -0.89
CA VAL A 116 -8.87 9.73 -2.06
C VAL A 116 -7.50 10.36 -1.83
N GLY A 117 -6.53 9.82 -2.55
CA GLY A 117 -5.13 10.21 -2.63
C GLY A 117 -4.64 9.59 -3.93
N GLY A 118 -3.78 8.58 -3.90
CA GLY A 118 -3.44 7.82 -5.12
C GLY A 118 -4.56 6.96 -5.74
N GLY A 119 -5.81 7.07 -5.29
CA GLY A 119 -6.96 6.39 -5.92
C GLY A 119 -7.15 4.89 -5.64
N GLY A 120 -6.16 4.17 -5.08
CA GLY A 120 -6.24 2.71 -4.92
C GLY A 120 -7.43 2.22 -4.07
N LEU A 121 -7.71 2.90 -2.96
CA LEU A 121 -8.86 2.60 -2.10
C LEU A 121 -10.20 2.95 -2.79
N LEU A 122 -10.26 4.11 -3.46
CA LEU A 122 -11.44 4.53 -4.21
C LEU A 122 -11.77 3.54 -5.33
N ALA A 123 -10.77 3.15 -6.13
CA ALA A 123 -10.93 2.18 -7.21
C ALA A 123 -11.44 0.83 -6.68
N GLY A 124 -10.83 0.29 -5.62
CA GLY A 124 -11.27 -0.97 -5.01
C GLY A 124 -12.69 -0.87 -4.44
N THR A 125 -13.04 0.28 -3.86
CA THR A 125 -14.38 0.53 -3.33
C THR A 125 -15.42 0.58 -4.45
N ILE A 126 -15.14 1.30 -5.54
CA ILE A 126 -16.03 1.38 -6.70
C ILE A 126 -16.31 -0.02 -7.25
N LEU A 127 -15.27 -0.84 -7.43
CA LEU A 127 -15.42 -2.21 -7.93
C LEU A 127 -16.36 -3.04 -7.04
N SER A 128 -16.16 -2.98 -5.72
CA SER A 128 -16.92 -3.78 -4.76
C SER A 128 -18.37 -3.31 -4.62
N VAL A 129 -18.58 -2.00 -4.50
CA VAL A 129 -19.91 -1.39 -4.42
C VAL A 129 -20.69 -1.68 -5.70
N ARG A 130 -20.11 -1.45 -6.90
CA ARG A 130 -20.80 -1.71 -8.17
C ARG A 130 -21.15 -3.19 -8.38
N ALA A 131 -20.35 -4.10 -7.84
CA ALA A 131 -20.61 -5.52 -7.96
C ALA A 131 -21.69 -6.05 -7.01
N ARG A 132 -21.97 -5.34 -5.90
CA ARG A 132 -22.77 -5.89 -4.78
C ARG A 132 -23.88 -4.98 -4.26
N SER A 133 -23.88 -3.69 -4.62
CA SER A 133 -24.89 -2.72 -4.19
C SER A 133 -25.19 -1.69 -5.29
N GLY A 134 -26.26 -0.90 -5.09
CA GLY A 134 -26.63 0.24 -5.94
C GLY A 134 -26.11 1.59 -5.44
N ALA A 135 -25.32 1.61 -4.36
CA ALA A 135 -24.93 2.84 -3.66
C ALA A 135 -24.10 3.76 -4.56
N MET A 136 -24.26 5.06 -4.37
CA MET A 136 -23.40 6.07 -4.99
C MET A 136 -22.06 6.13 -4.25
N VAL A 137 -20.94 6.10 -4.99
CA VAL A 137 -19.61 6.27 -4.40
C VAL A 137 -19.17 7.72 -4.62
N VAL A 138 -18.72 8.37 -3.53
CA VAL A 138 -18.25 9.76 -3.53
C VAL A 138 -16.82 9.80 -3.01
N ALA A 139 -15.91 10.40 -3.78
CA ALA A 139 -14.53 10.64 -3.34
C ALA A 139 -14.45 11.87 -2.44
N ALA A 140 -13.59 11.81 -1.42
CA ALA A 140 -13.32 12.93 -0.52
C ALA A 140 -11.81 13.20 -0.46
N GLU A 141 -11.40 14.40 -0.86
CA GLU A 141 -10.01 14.85 -0.84
C GLU A 141 -9.86 16.15 -0.03
N PRO A 142 -8.70 16.41 0.62
CA PRO A 142 -8.44 17.71 1.20
C PRO A 142 -8.37 18.81 0.14
N SER A 143 -9.02 19.96 0.38
CA SER A 143 -8.98 21.10 -0.53
C SER A 143 -7.59 21.65 -0.83
N ALA A 144 -6.60 21.36 0.02
CA ALA A 144 -5.21 21.77 -0.15
C ALA A 144 -4.37 20.80 -1.02
N ALA A 145 -4.94 19.68 -1.44
CA ALA A 145 -4.31 18.64 -2.24
C ALA A 145 -5.36 18.01 -3.19
N ASP A 146 -6.10 18.85 -3.91
CA ASP A 146 -7.19 18.47 -4.84
C ASP A 146 -6.61 18.17 -6.23
N ASP A 147 -5.80 17.11 -6.32
CA ASP A 147 -5.08 16.71 -7.54
C ASP A 147 -5.21 15.22 -7.90
N ALA A 148 -6.09 14.48 -7.21
CA ALA A 148 -6.36 13.06 -7.48
C ALA A 148 -7.39 12.77 -8.58
#